data_AF-A0A6A2Y4H5-F1
#
_entry.id   AF-A0A6A2Y4H5-F1
#
_cell.length_a   1.000
_cell.length_b   1.000
_cell.length_c   1.000
_cell.angle_alpha   90.00
_cell.angle_beta   90.00
_cell.angle_gamma   90.00
#
_symmetry.space_group_name_H-M   'P 1'
#
loop_
_entity.id
_entity.type
_entity.pdbx_description
1 polymer ?
#
loop_
_entity_poly.entity_id
_entity_poly.type
_entity_poly.pdbx_seq_one_letter_code
_entity_poly.pdbx_strand_id
1 'polypeptide(L)'
;MFYTSLSPSGIGGVVHVDEGDDDSDSSGGGGDDDQSDDDAPEYRLVRSLEAEGLSSKQAEAITAAMTEVLNDSLENVSVSVVSKLEMQKGEMTQESNVSKLKSEVHSCQELHYSLLQHENEELQKDIEKIRSELRHEIDKVNAGQRLDLNLERGRIRDELSNQHAGTASLTNKLDREIHELKAHLEAAKYDLIKYCISTLVSLSAVGLAVVRVVI
;
A
#
# COMPACT_ATOMS: atom_id res chain seq x y z
N MET A 1 6.32 -23.16 16.57
CA MET A 1 7.38 -22.13 16.64
C MET A 1 6.78 -20.91 17.31
N PHE A 2 7.46 -20.40 18.33
CA PHE A 2 6.95 -19.50 19.35
C PHE A 2 6.70 -18.07 18.84
N TYR A 3 5.51 -17.52 19.10
CA TYR A 3 5.31 -16.07 19.19
C TYR A 3 4.90 -15.77 20.63
N THR A 4 5.83 -15.21 21.40
CA THR A 4 5.60 -14.70 22.75
C THR A 4 4.76 -13.43 22.69
N SER A 5 3.56 -13.49 23.27
CA SER A 5 2.72 -12.37 23.64
C SER A 5 3.38 -11.55 24.75
N LEU A 6 3.61 -10.26 24.52
CA LEU A 6 3.95 -9.31 25.58
C LEU A 6 2.75 -8.40 25.82
N SER A 7 2.04 -8.70 26.91
CA SER A 7 1.04 -7.84 27.53
C SER A 7 1.76 -6.70 28.27
N PRO A 8 1.39 -5.41 28.08
CA PRO A 8 1.76 -4.37 29.01
C PRO A 8 0.67 -4.29 30.08
N SER A 9 0.94 -4.85 31.26
CA SER A 9 0.08 -4.68 32.44
C SER A 9 0.89 -4.10 33.59
N GLY A 10 0.50 -2.90 34.01
CA GLY A 10 0.62 -2.46 35.40
C GLY A 10 1.87 -1.68 35.76
N ILE A 11 1.91 -0.38 35.44
CA ILE A 11 2.56 0.61 36.30
C ILE A 11 1.61 1.80 36.43
N GLY A 12 0.53 1.59 37.20
CA GLY A 12 -0.29 2.66 37.77
C GLY A 12 0.17 2.88 39.21
N GLY A 13 1.18 3.73 39.39
CA GLY A 13 1.58 4.25 40.70
C GLY A 13 1.06 5.68 40.81
N VAL A 14 -0.12 5.82 41.39
CA VAL A 14 -0.76 7.11 41.72
C VAL A 14 0.08 7.76 42.81
N VAL A 15 0.75 8.88 42.49
CA VAL A 15 1.34 9.74 43.53
C VAL A 15 0.21 10.57 44.11
N HIS A 16 -0.19 10.17 45.32
CA HIS A 16 -1.11 10.88 46.18
C HIS A 16 -0.45 12.21 46.56
N VAL A 17 -1.08 13.32 46.17
CA VAL A 17 -0.76 14.65 46.70
C VAL A 17 -1.46 14.74 48.05
N ASP A 18 -0.68 14.73 49.13
CA ASP A 18 -1.13 15.01 50.48
C ASP A 18 -0.99 16.53 50.69
N GLU A 19 -2.14 17.18 50.91
CA GLU A 19 -2.27 18.59 51.31
C GLU A 19 -2.45 18.64 52.83
N GLY A 20 -1.75 19.58 53.50
CA GLY A 20 -1.87 19.91 54.92
C GLY A 20 -0.67 19.42 55.74
N ASP A 21 0.01 20.20 56.59
CA ASP A 21 -0.42 21.37 57.35
C ASP A 21 0.73 22.37 57.54
N ASP A 22 0.39 23.66 57.39
CA ASP A 22 1.16 24.80 57.86
C ASP A 22 1.11 24.83 59.40
N ASP A 23 2.17 24.37 60.08
CA ASP A 23 2.42 24.74 61.47
C ASP A 23 3.58 25.73 61.53
N SER A 24 3.17 26.98 61.70
CA SER A 24 4.00 28.13 61.99
C SER A 24 4.39 28.10 63.46
N ASP A 25 5.62 27.64 63.75
CA ASP A 25 6.21 27.81 65.07
C ASP A 25 7.32 28.86 65.02
N SER A 26 6.88 30.13 65.11
CA SER A 26 7.74 31.27 65.37
C SER A 26 8.03 31.32 66.87
N SER A 27 9.05 30.58 67.30
CA SER A 27 9.65 30.75 68.63
C SER A 27 10.73 31.82 68.56
N GLY A 28 10.34 33.05 68.90
CA GLY A 28 11.27 34.14 69.19
C GLY A 28 12.09 33.83 70.44
N GLY A 29 13.34 33.44 70.23
CA GLY A 29 14.38 33.42 71.26
C GLY A 29 15.23 34.68 71.13
N GLY A 30 14.95 35.67 71.97
CA GLY A 30 15.87 36.78 72.22
C GLY A 30 17.05 36.28 73.05
N GLY A 31 18.22 36.22 72.41
CA GLY A 31 19.52 36.10 73.07
C GLY A 31 20.39 37.24 72.57
N ASP A 32 20.54 38.27 73.39
CA ASP A 32 21.57 39.29 73.23
C ASP A 32 22.92 38.62 73.53
N ASP A 33 23.49 37.94 72.54
CA ASP A 33 24.88 37.47 72.59
C ASP A 33 25.77 38.64 72.13
N ASP A 34 26.41 39.27 73.11
CA ASP A 34 27.48 40.26 72.97
C ASP A 34 28.72 39.57 72.36
N GLN A 35 28.64 39.30 71.05
CA GLN A 35 29.73 38.73 70.26
C GLN A 35 30.83 39.79 70.16
N SER A 36 31.89 39.62 70.94
CA SER A 36 33.03 40.55 70.97
C SER A 36 33.61 40.72 69.56
N ASP A 37 33.87 41.96 69.14
CA ASP A 37 34.40 42.33 67.81
C ASP A 37 35.71 41.59 67.40
N ASP A 38 36.37 40.88 68.32
CA ASP A 38 37.57 40.07 68.11
C ASP A 38 37.35 38.82 67.20
N ASP A 39 36.10 38.41 66.93
CA ASP A 39 35.79 37.25 66.05
C ASP A 39 35.70 37.60 64.56
N ALA A 40 35.66 38.88 64.20
CA ALA A 40 35.58 39.29 62.80
C ALA A 40 36.85 38.86 62.03
N PRO A 41 36.72 38.32 60.80
CA PRO A 41 37.85 37.81 60.02
C PRO A 41 38.93 38.88 59.76
N GLU A 42 38.50 40.14 59.65
CA GLU A 42 39.36 41.31 59.49
C GLU A 42 40.21 41.56 60.76
N TYR A 43 39.60 41.51 61.95
CA TYR A 43 40.31 41.68 63.23
C TYR A 43 41.34 40.56 63.48
N ARG A 44 40.98 39.31 63.13
CA ARG A 44 41.90 38.17 63.21
C ARG A 44 43.08 38.30 62.26
N LEU A 45 42.86 38.84 61.06
CA LEU A 45 43.93 39.09 60.08
C LEU A 45 44.87 40.20 60.55
N VAL A 46 44.33 41.31 61.09
CA VAL A 46 45.12 42.41 61.67
C VAL A 46 46.02 41.91 62.79
N ARG A 47 45.49 41.17 63.78
CA ARG A 47 46.31 40.62 64.87
C ARG A 47 47.38 39.64 64.40
N SER A 48 47.09 38.84 63.37
CA SER A 48 48.07 37.94 62.77
C SER A 48 49.21 38.71 62.09
N LEU A 49 48.92 39.82 61.41
CA LEU A 49 49.93 40.66 60.78
C LEU A 49 50.76 41.43 61.82
N GLU A 50 50.14 41.90 62.89
CA GLU A 50 50.84 42.53 64.02
C GLU A 50 51.78 41.54 64.73
N ALA A 51 51.37 40.27 64.88
CA ALA A 51 52.21 39.21 65.45
C ALA A 51 53.46 38.90 64.62
N GLU A 52 53.40 39.10 63.30
CA GLU A 52 54.54 38.98 62.37
C GLU A 52 55.41 40.26 62.31
N GLY A 53 55.15 41.24 63.18
CA GLY A 53 55.99 42.42 63.37
C GLY A 53 55.59 43.64 62.53
N LEU A 54 54.41 43.64 61.89
CA LEU A 54 53.88 44.83 61.23
C LEU A 54 53.34 45.83 62.25
N SER A 55 53.53 47.13 61.98
CA SER A 55 52.86 48.15 62.80
C SER A 55 51.35 48.08 62.57
N SER A 56 50.58 48.42 63.61
CA SER A 56 49.11 48.39 63.58
C SER A 56 48.52 49.08 62.34
N LYS A 57 49.04 50.26 61.98
CA LYS A 57 48.64 50.98 60.76
C LYS A 57 48.93 50.23 59.45
N GLN A 58 50.01 49.46 59.39
CA GLN A 58 50.35 48.66 58.21
C GLN A 58 49.47 47.41 58.12
N ALA A 59 49.21 46.76 59.26
CA ALA A 59 48.33 45.60 59.35
C ALA A 59 46.87 45.97 58.97
N GLU A 60 46.37 47.10 59.47
CA GLU A 60 45.06 47.65 59.09
C GLU A 60 45.00 48.00 57.59
N ALA A 61 46.02 48.69 57.06
CA ALA A 61 46.04 49.09 55.65
C ALA A 61 46.08 47.89 54.68
N ILE A 62 46.86 46.85 55.01
CA ILE A 62 46.93 45.62 54.21
C ILE A 62 45.61 44.86 54.31
N THR A 63 45.04 44.74 55.50
CA THR A 63 43.74 44.08 55.70
C THR A 63 42.63 44.79 54.93
N ALA A 64 42.60 46.12 54.92
CA ALA A 64 41.65 46.91 54.15
C ALA A 64 41.79 46.68 52.64
N ALA A 65 43.02 46.75 52.10
CA ALA A 65 43.27 46.52 50.67
C ALA A 65 42.94 45.08 50.23
N MET A 66 43.21 44.08 51.07
CA MET A 66 42.83 42.69 50.78
C MET A 66 41.32 42.49 50.83
N THR A 67 40.63 43.14 51.76
CA THR A 67 39.16 43.09 51.88
C THR A 67 38.50 43.72 50.65
N GLU A 68 39.02 44.84 50.16
CA GLU A 68 38.58 45.48 48.92
C GLU A 68 38.74 44.54 47.70
N VAL A 69 39.93 43.96 47.51
CA VAL A 69 40.18 43.02 46.39
C VAL A 69 39.32 41.75 46.50
N LEU A 70 39.09 41.24 47.72
CA LEU A 70 38.23 40.07 47.93
C LEU A 70 36.76 40.39 47.65
N ASN A 71 36.27 41.55 48.04
CA ASN A 71 34.91 41.99 47.75
C ASN A 71 34.71 42.19 46.24
N ASP A 72 35.64 42.86 45.56
CA ASP A 72 35.63 43.00 44.10
C ASP A 72 35.65 41.63 43.41
N SER A 73 36.48 40.70 43.89
CA SER A 73 36.56 39.36 43.33
C SER A 73 35.30 38.54 43.59
N LEU A 74 34.67 38.68 44.76
CA LEU A 74 33.43 37.99 45.12
C LEU A 74 32.26 38.53 44.29
N GLU A 75 32.17 39.84 44.11
CA GLU A 75 31.16 40.48 43.24
C GLU A 75 31.32 40.00 41.80
N ASN A 76 32.55 40.00 41.27
CA ASN A 76 32.82 39.54 39.91
C ASN A 76 32.50 38.04 39.70
N VAL A 77 32.76 37.18 40.70
CA VAL A 77 32.34 35.77 40.65
C VAL A 77 30.82 35.63 40.74
N SER A 78 30.17 36.43 41.61
CA SER A 78 28.72 36.44 41.79
C SER A 78 27.96 36.76 40.50
N VAL A 79 28.49 37.67 39.68
CA VAL A 79 27.92 38.01 38.35
C VAL A 79 28.07 36.87 37.32
N SER A 80 29.08 36.01 37.48
CA SER A 80 29.37 34.89 36.57
C SER A 80 28.61 33.60 36.93
N VAL A 81 28.17 33.47 38.19
CA VAL A 81 27.42 32.30 38.65
C VAL A 81 25.93 32.55 38.59
N VAL A 82 25.18 31.54 38.19
CA VAL A 82 23.72 31.57 38.22
C VAL A 82 23.25 31.19 39.62
N SER A 83 22.24 31.89 40.15
CA SER A 83 21.67 31.54 41.44
C SER A 83 21.04 30.15 41.39
N LYS A 84 21.13 29.40 42.50
CA LYS A 84 20.48 28.09 42.64
C LYS A 84 18.98 28.16 42.31
N LEU A 85 18.32 29.28 42.67
CA LEU A 85 16.91 29.52 42.39
C LEU A 85 16.63 29.69 40.89
N GLU A 86 17.50 30.40 40.17
CA GLU A 86 17.38 30.59 38.71
C GLU A 86 17.64 29.28 37.96
N MET A 87 18.63 28.49 38.41
CA MET A 87 18.90 27.16 37.87
C MET A 87 17.68 26.24 38.03
N GLN A 88 17.08 26.19 39.22
CA GLN A 88 15.89 25.38 39.49
C GLN A 88 14.68 25.83 38.65
N LYS A 89 14.50 27.14 38.45
CA LYS A 89 13.46 27.66 37.54
C LYS A 89 13.69 27.24 36.08
N GLY A 90 14.95 27.24 35.64
CA GLY A 90 15.34 26.75 34.32
C GLY A 90 15.03 25.26 34.16
N GLU A 91 15.38 24.45 35.15
CA GLU A 91 15.10 23.01 35.20
C GLU A 91 13.60 22.71 35.12
N MET A 92 12.78 23.37 35.96
CA MET A 92 11.31 23.20 35.91
C MET A 92 10.73 23.58 34.53
N THR A 93 11.25 24.64 33.91
CA THR A 93 10.81 25.07 32.58
C THR A 93 11.20 24.04 31.52
N GLN A 94 12.43 23.51 31.61
CA GLN A 94 12.91 22.46 30.71
C GLN A 94 12.08 21.17 30.87
N GLU A 95 11.82 20.74 32.09
CA GLU A 95 11.02 19.55 32.39
C GLU A 95 9.58 19.69 31.86
N SER A 96 8.98 20.87 32.02
CA SER A 96 7.67 21.19 31.45
C SER A 96 7.69 21.10 29.92
N ASN A 97 8.71 21.65 29.27
CA ASN A 97 8.85 21.62 27.81
C ASN A 97 9.07 20.19 27.29
N VAL A 98 9.90 19.40 27.97
CA VAL A 98 10.13 17.98 27.64
C VAL A 98 8.83 17.19 27.78
N SER A 99 8.06 17.43 28.84
CA SER A 99 6.78 16.77 29.07
C SER A 99 5.75 17.11 27.99
N LYS A 100 5.66 18.38 27.58
CA LYS A 100 4.80 18.83 26.48
C LYS A 100 5.21 18.19 25.15
N LEU A 101 6.51 18.23 24.81
CA LEU A 101 7.02 17.61 23.58
C LEU A 101 6.71 16.12 23.54
N LYS A 102 6.90 15.41 24.66
CA LYS A 102 6.57 13.99 24.77
C LYS A 102 5.08 13.73 24.51
N SER A 103 4.20 14.57 25.06
CA SER A 103 2.75 14.48 24.83
C SER A 103 2.38 14.72 23.37
N GLU A 104 2.96 15.74 22.72
CA GLU A 104 2.73 16.04 21.31
C GLU A 104 3.21 14.91 20.40
N VAL A 105 4.41 14.37 20.66
CA VAL A 105 4.96 13.23 19.92
C VAL A 105 4.05 12.01 20.06
N HIS A 106 3.62 11.69 21.28
CA HIS A 106 2.71 10.57 21.52
C HIS A 106 1.38 10.75 20.80
N SER A 107 0.76 11.94 20.90
CA SER A 107 -0.50 12.24 20.21
C SER A 107 -0.36 12.16 18.69
N CYS A 108 0.76 12.63 18.15
CA CYS A 108 1.05 12.56 16.72
C CYS A 108 1.23 11.10 16.27
N GLN A 109 1.94 10.29 17.04
CA GLN A 109 2.12 8.86 16.75
C GLN A 109 0.79 8.11 16.74
N GLU A 110 -0.07 8.32 17.74
CA GLU A 110 -1.41 7.70 17.79
C GLU A 110 -2.27 8.10 16.59
N LEU A 111 -2.29 9.40 16.24
CA LEU A 111 -3.03 9.90 15.09
C LEU A 111 -2.53 9.28 13.78
N HIS A 112 -1.21 9.29 13.58
CA HIS A 112 -0.60 8.75 12.37
C HIS A 112 -0.82 7.24 12.26
N TYR A 113 -0.74 6.51 13.38
CA TYR A 113 -1.05 5.09 13.43
C TYR A 113 -2.50 4.81 13.06
N SER A 114 -3.45 5.56 13.63
CA SER A 114 -4.87 5.42 13.30
C SER A 114 -5.16 5.71 11.83
N LEU A 115 -4.52 6.73 11.24
CA LEU A 115 -4.66 7.05 9.82
C LEU A 115 -4.10 5.93 8.93
N LEU A 116 -2.90 5.45 9.23
CA LEU A 116 -2.27 4.33 8.51
C LEU A 116 -3.11 3.05 8.58
N GLN A 117 -3.70 2.77 9.73
CA GLN A 117 -4.56 1.61 9.91
C GLN A 117 -5.84 1.74 9.07
N HIS A 118 -6.49 2.90 9.11
CA HIS A 118 -7.66 3.18 8.29
C HIS A 118 -7.36 3.07 6.79
N GLU A 119 -6.26 3.66 6.33
CA GLU A 119 -5.83 3.59 4.92
C GLU A 119 -5.51 2.15 4.50
N ASN A 120 -4.86 1.36 5.37
CA ASN A 120 -4.64 -0.06 5.09
C ASN A 120 -5.95 -0.84 4.95
N GLU A 121 -6.93 -0.58 5.82
CA GLU A 121 -8.24 -1.24 5.76
C GLU A 121 -9.01 -0.84 4.49
N GLU A 122 -8.95 0.42 4.05
CA GLU A 122 -9.52 0.84 2.76
C GLU A 122 -8.81 0.19 1.58
N LEU A 123 -7.47 0.19 1.55
CA LEU A 123 -6.71 -0.47 0.48
C LEU A 123 -7.01 -1.97 0.39
N GLN A 124 -7.18 -2.65 1.54
CA GLN A 124 -7.58 -4.05 1.57
C GLN A 124 -8.98 -4.26 0.98
N LYS A 125 -9.96 -3.40 1.32
CA LYS A 125 -11.31 -3.45 0.75
C LYS A 125 -11.29 -3.24 -0.76
N ASP A 126 -10.50 -2.27 -1.25
CA ASP A 126 -10.36 -1.99 -2.67
C ASP A 126 -9.72 -3.16 -3.42
N ILE A 127 -8.69 -3.79 -2.85
CA ILE A 127 -8.08 -5.00 -3.40
C ILE A 127 -9.10 -6.14 -3.52
N GLU A 128 -9.91 -6.36 -2.50
CA GLU A 128 -10.94 -7.39 -2.51
C GLU A 128 -12.03 -7.11 -3.54
N LYS A 129 -12.46 -5.86 -3.65
CA LYS A 129 -13.43 -5.41 -4.65
C LYS A 129 -12.91 -5.65 -6.07
N ILE A 130 -11.70 -5.17 -6.39
CA ILE A 130 -11.08 -5.34 -7.71
C ILE A 130 -10.91 -6.83 -8.03
N ARG A 131 -10.51 -7.64 -7.04
CA ARG A 131 -10.37 -9.10 -7.21
C ARG A 131 -11.70 -9.78 -7.55
N SER A 132 -12.79 -9.35 -6.91
CA SER A 132 -14.14 -9.85 -7.19
C SER A 132 -14.62 -9.45 -8.59
N GLU A 133 -14.45 -8.17 -8.96
CA GLU A 133 -14.82 -7.66 -10.28
C GLU A 133 -14.05 -8.37 -11.40
N LEU A 134 -12.74 -8.57 -11.21
CA LEU A 134 -11.90 -9.27 -12.18
C LEU A 134 -12.34 -10.73 -12.37
N ARG A 135 -12.66 -11.45 -11.30
CA ARG A 135 -13.20 -12.82 -11.39
C ARG A 135 -14.51 -12.84 -12.17
N HIS A 136 -15.42 -11.91 -11.89
CA HIS A 136 -16.69 -11.81 -12.59
C HIS A 136 -16.51 -11.57 -14.10
N GLU A 137 -15.63 -10.65 -14.48
CA GLU A 137 -15.37 -10.39 -15.91
C GLU A 137 -14.66 -11.57 -16.59
N ILE A 138 -13.77 -12.29 -15.90
CA ILE A 138 -13.18 -13.54 -16.43
C ILE A 138 -14.28 -14.58 -16.70
N ASP A 139 -15.17 -14.82 -15.73
CA ASP A 139 -16.25 -15.80 -15.87
C ASP A 139 -17.21 -15.43 -17.01
N LYS A 140 -17.54 -14.13 -17.12
CA LYS A 140 -18.39 -13.59 -18.18
C LYS A 140 -17.76 -13.73 -19.56
N VAL A 141 -16.48 -13.37 -19.72
CA VAL A 141 -15.76 -13.53 -20.99
C VAL A 141 -15.66 -15.01 -21.37
N ASN A 142 -15.35 -15.89 -20.42
CA ASN A 142 -15.24 -17.33 -20.66
C ASN A 142 -16.59 -17.95 -21.06
N ALA A 143 -17.67 -17.56 -20.37
CA ALA A 143 -19.03 -17.97 -20.74
C ALA A 143 -19.43 -17.46 -22.14
N GLY A 144 -19.10 -16.21 -22.46
CA GLY A 144 -19.31 -15.61 -23.79
C GLY A 144 -18.57 -16.38 -24.89
N GLN A 145 -17.27 -16.61 -24.72
CA GLN A 145 -16.47 -17.39 -25.67
C GLN A 145 -17.00 -18.80 -25.87
N ARG A 146 -17.42 -19.48 -24.79
CA ARG A 146 -18.02 -20.81 -24.88
C ARG A 146 -19.35 -20.77 -25.64
N LEU A 147 -20.17 -19.75 -25.44
CA LEU A 147 -21.41 -19.57 -26.20
C LEU A 147 -21.13 -19.35 -27.68
N ASP A 148 -20.22 -18.43 -28.02
CA ASP A 148 -19.84 -18.12 -29.40
C ASP A 148 -19.35 -19.36 -30.15
N LEU A 149 -18.47 -20.15 -29.52
CA LEU A 149 -17.99 -21.41 -30.11
C LEU A 149 -19.11 -22.43 -30.32
N ASN A 150 -20.08 -22.51 -29.41
CA ASN A 150 -21.22 -23.42 -29.58
C ASN A 150 -22.16 -22.97 -30.69
N LEU A 151 -22.40 -21.66 -30.82
CA LEU A 151 -23.21 -21.09 -31.90
C LEU A 151 -22.53 -21.30 -33.25
N GLU A 152 -21.24 -21.00 -33.36
CA GLU A 152 -20.48 -21.18 -34.60
C GLU A 152 -20.38 -22.66 -34.99
N ARG A 153 -20.20 -23.55 -34.01
CA ARG A 153 -20.25 -25.00 -34.25
C ARG A 153 -21.63 -25.45 -34.74
N GLY A 154 -22.70 -24.86 -34.21
CA GLY A 154 -24.07 -25.09 -34.70
C GLY A 154 -24.22 -24.65 -36.15
N ARG A 155 -23.81 -23.42 -36.45
CA ARG A 155 -23.85 -22.84 -37.79
C ARG A 155 -23.07 -23.64 -38.82
N ILE A 156 -21.85 -24.09 -38.48
CA ILE A 156 -21.03 -24.95 -39.35
C ILE A 156 -21.74 -26.28 -39.60
N ARG A 157 -22.38 -26.87 -38.59
CA ARG A 157 -23.12 -28.14 -38.76
C ARG A 157 -24.31 -27.98 -39.69
N ASP A 158 -25.06 -26.89 -39.55
CA ASP A 158 -26.23 -26.61 -40.39
C ASP A 158 -25.81 -26.35 -41.84
N GLU A 159 -24.76 -25.55 -42.05
CA GLU A 159 -24.17 -25.30 -43.36
C GLU A 159 -23.67 -26.61 -44.01
N LEU A 160 -22.96 -27.46 -43.26
CA LEU A 160 -22.50 -28.76 -43.75
C LEU A 160 -23.65 -29.69 -44.12
N SER A 161 -24.72 -29.71 -43.32
CA SER A 161 -25.93 -30.49 -43.62
C SER A 161 -26.61 -30.00 -44.90
N ASN A 162 -26.69 -28.68 -45.08
CA ASN A 162 -27.28 -28.07 -46.26
C ASN A 162 -26.45 -28.37 -47.53
N GLN A 163 -25.12 -28.28 -47.43
CA GLN A 163 -24.22 -28.66 -48.52
C GLN A 163 -24.31 -30.14 -48.87
N HIS A 164 -24.43 -31.01 -47.86
CA HIS A 164 -24.62 -32.44 -48.07
C HIS A 164 -25.94 -32.73 -48.79
N ALA A 165 -27.04 -32.09 -48.36
CA ALA A 165 -28.34 -32.21 -49.02
C ALA A 165 -28.30 -31.69 -50.48
N GLY A 166 -27.67 -30.54 -50.71
CA GLY A 166 -27.48 -29.98 -52.05
C GLY A 166 -26.66 -30.90 -52.95
N THR A 167 -25.56 -31.45 -52.43
CA THR A 167 -24.71 -32.41 -53.15
C THR A 167 -25.50 -33.67 -53.51
N ALA A 168 -26.22 -34.27 -52.55
CA ALA A 168 -27.03 -35.46 -52.79
C ALA A 168 -28.14 -35.21 -53.83
N SER A 169 -28.80 -34.05 -53.76
CA SER A 169 -29.80 -33.65 -54.77
C SER A 169 -29.17 -33.52 -56.16
N LEU A 170 -27.97 -32.94 -56.26
CA LEU A 170 -27.28 -32.77 -57.53
C LEU A 170 -26.81 -34.12 -58.10
N THR A 171 -26.29 -35.02 -57.26
CA THR A 171 -25.94 -36.40 -57.64
C THR A 171 -27.17 -37.14 -58.18
N ASN A 172 -28.31 -37.09 -57.47
CA ASN A 172 -29.55 -37.71 -57.93
C ASN A 172 -30.03 -37.14 -59.28
N LYS A 173 -29.87 -35.83 -59.49
CA LYS A 173 -30.21 -35.19 -60.77
C LYS A 173 -29.29 -35.65 -61.89
N LEU A 174 -27.98 -35.71 -61.64
CA LEU A 174 -26.97 -36.23 -62.56
C LEU A 174 -27.26 -37.68 -62.96
N ASP A 175 -27.56 -38.54 -61.98
CA ASP A 175 -27.90 -39.94 -62.24
C ASP A 175 -29.14 -40.05 -63.13
N ARG A 176 -30.16 -39.22 -62.90
CA ARG A 176 -31.35 -39.17 -63.75
C ARG A 176 -31.01 -38.74 -65.18
N GLU A 177 -30.24 -37.65 -65.34
CA GLU A 177 -29.81 -37.17 -66.67
C GLU A 177 -28.98 -38.22 -67.41
N ILE A 178 -28.11 -38.98 -66.71
CA ILE A 178 -27.35 -40.10 -67.29
C ILE A 178 -28.29 -41.20 -67.79
N HIS A 179 -29.31 -41.59 -67.02
CA HIS A 179 -30.28 -42.61 -67.45
C HIS A 179 -31.11 -42.14 -68.64
N GLU A 180 -31.53 -40.88 -68.65
CA GLU A 180 -32.25 -40.28 -69.77
C GLU A 180 -31.41 -40.23 -71.05
N LEU A 181 -30.16 -39.79 -70.95
CA LEU A 181 -29.22 -39.79 -72.08
C LEU A 181 -28.95 -41.20 -72.60
N LYS A 182 -28.82 -42.20 -71.72
CA LYS A 182 -28.68 -43.61 -72.12
C LYS A 182 -29.92 -44.11 -72.88
N ALA A 183 -31.13 -43.81 -72.38
CA ALA A 183 -32.37 -44.20 -73.04
C ALA A 183 -32.51 -43.54 -74.43
N HIS A 184 -32.17 -42.25 -74.55
CA HIS A 184 -32.15 -41.54 -75.83
C HIS A 184 -31.14 -42.17 -76.80
N LEU A 185 -29.96 -42.53 -76.32
CA LEU A 185 -28.93 -43.20 -77.13
C LEU A 185 -29.38 -44.58 -77.61
N GLU A 186 -30.02 -45.37 -76.75
CA GLU A 186 -30.58 -46.67 -77.15
C GLU A 186 -31.69 -46.52 -78.19
N ALA A 187 -32.61 -45.57 -78.01
CA ALA A 187 -33.66 -45.27 -78.97
C ALA A 187 -33.08 -44.87 -80.34
N ALA A 188 -32.10 -43.94 -80.35
CA ALA A 188 -31.41 -43.52 -81.57
C ALA A 188 -30.68 -44.68 -82.27
N LYS A 189 -30.07 -45.60 -81.50
CA LYS A 189 -29.46 -46.82 -82.04
C LYS A 189 -30.52 -47.69 -82.74
N TYR A 190 -31.68 -47.91 -82.12
CA TYR A 190 -32.77 -48.69 -82.73
C TYR A 190 -33.31 -48.03 -83.99
N ASP A 191 -33.46 -46.71 -84.01
CA ASP A 191 -33.93 -45.99 -85.19
C ASP A 191 -32.92 -46.09 -86.34
N LEU A 192 -31.61 -45.97 -86.07
CA LEU A 192 -30.58 -46.21 -87.08
C LEU A 192 -30.66 -47.62 -87.67
N ILE A 193 -30.84 -48.66 -86.82
CA ILE A 193 -31.00 -50.04 -87.28
C ILE A 193 -32.24 -50.17 -88.18
N LYS A 194 -33.39 -49.60 -87.79
CA LYS A 194 -34.61 -49.60 -88.62
C LYS A 194 -34.39 -48.93 -89.97
N TYR A 195 -33.70 -47.79 -90.00
CA TYR A 195 -33.38 -47.09 -91.24
C TYR A 195 -32.49 -47.95 -92.15
N CYS A 196 -31.44 -48.58 -91.61
CA CYS A 196 -30.57 -49.47 -92.38
C CYS A 196 -31.34 -50.67 -92.99
N ILE A 197 -32.23 -51.30 -92.21
CA ILE A 197 -33.05 -52.41 -92.73
C ILE A 197 -33.97 -51.89 -93.84
N SER A 198 -34.63 -50.75 -93.63
CA SER A 198 -35.57 -50.17 -94.60
C SER A 198 -34.89 -49.79 -95.91
N THR A 199 -33.68 -49.23 -95.86
CA THR A 199 -32.91 -48.87 -97.06
C THR A 199 -32.41 -50.10 -97.80
N LEU A 200 -31.93 -51.13 -97.09
CA LEU A 200 -31.54 -52.42 -97.71
C LEU A 200 -32.72 -53.09 -98.41
N VAL A 201 -33.90 -53.12 -97.77
CA VAL A 201 -35.13 -53.67 -98.36
C VAL A 201 -35.57 -52.86 -99.59
N SER A 202 -35.55 -51.53 -99.51
CA SER A 202 -35.88 -50.66 -100.65
C SER A 202 -34.93 -50.88 -101.83
N LEU A 203 -33.62 -50.94 -101.58
CA LEU A 203 -32.62 -51.19 -102.62
C LEU A 203 -32.79 -52.57 -103.27
N SER A 204 -33.10 -53.60 -102.47
CA SER A 204 -33.39 -54.94 -102.97
C SER A 204 -34.65 -54.98 -103.83
N ALA A 205 -35.71 -54.28 -103.42
CA ALA A 205 -36.96 -54.17 -104.17
C ALA A 205 -36.76 -53.48 -105.53
N VAL A 206 -36.00 -52.38 -105.55
CA VAL A 206 -35.64 -51.68 -106.80
C VAL A 206 -34.81 -52.60 -107.71
N GLY A 207 -33.82 -53.31 -107.17
CA GLY A 207 -33.02 -54.27 -107.92
C GLY A 207 -33.86 -55.38 -108.56
N LEU A 208 -34.77 -55.99 -107.80
CA LEU A 208 -35.70 -57.00 -108.32
C LEU A 208 -36.64 -56.43 -109.39
N ALA A 209 -37.12 -55.20 -109.22
CA ALA A 209 -37.97 -54.54 -110.22
C ALA A 209 -37.23 -54.33 -111.55
N VAL A 210 -35.95 -53.94 -111.51
CA VAL A 210 -35.12 -53.79 -112.72
C VAL A 210 -34.88 -55.13 -113.40
N VAL A 211 -34.52 -56.18 -112.65
CA VAL A 211 -34.32 -57.53 -113.21
C VAL A 211 -35.60 -58.03 -113.89
N ARG A 212 -36.78 -57.78 -113.29
CA ARG A 212 -38.09 -58.08 -113.87
C ARG A 212 -38.41 -57.37 -115.18
N VAL A 213 -37.85 -56.19 -115.42
CA VAL A 213 -38.06 -55.40 -116.65
C VAL A 213 -37.09 -55.81 -117.75
N VAL A 214 -35.91 -56.32 -117.40
CA VAL A 214 -34.84 -56.68 -118.34
C VAL A 214 -34.94 -58.11 -118.87
N ILE A 215 -35.49 -59.06 -118.09
CA ILE A 215 -35.81 -60.45 -118.51
C ILE A 215 -37.17 -60.48 -119.19
#